data_AF-A0A916W992-F1
#
_entry.id   AF-A0A916W992-F1
#
_cell.length_a   1.000
_cell.length_b   1.000
_cell.length_c   1.000
_cell.angle_alpha   90.00
_cell.angle_beta   90.00
_cell.angle_gamma   90.00
#
_symmetry.space_group_name_H-M   'P 1'
#
loop_
_entity.id
_entity.type
_entity.pdbx_description
1 polymer ?
#
loop_
_entity_poly.entity_id
_entity_poly.type
_entity_poly.pdbx_seq_one_letter_code
_entity_poly.pdbx_strand_id
1 'polypeptide(L)'
;MFEQAVLSVADPETFNAVKAAVAASFAPGKVADFLKSVERAGFRVREFEDVLRKGLLGAAVAGEYSRLNPSDQGQIREFYLASLEKVAPELRQKFFKLYAYY
;
A
#
# COMPACT_ATOMS: atom_id res chain seq x y z
N MET A 1 -22.27 -8.70 -22.59
CA MET A 1 -21.38 -9.14 -21.50
C MET A 1 -20.10 -8.33 -21.69
N PHE A 2 -19.81 -7.37 -20.80
CA PHE A 2 -18.57 -6.59 -20.89
C PHE A 2 -17.48 -7.44 -20.24
N GLU A 3 -16.64 -8.06 -21.07
CA GLU A 3 -15.44 -8.75 -20.62
C GLU A 3 -14.48 -7.65 -20.14
N GLN A 4 -14.24 -7.57 -18.82
CA GLN A 4 -13.17 -6.74 -18.30
C GLN A 4 -11.88 -7.26 -18.92
N ALA A 5 -11.29 -6.49 -19.84
CA ALA A 5 -9.97 -6.80 -20.36
C ALA A 5 -9.04 -6.96 -19.15
N VAL A 6 -8.49 -8.16 -18.98
CA VAL A 6 -7.40 -8.39 -18.03
C VAL A 6 -6.24 -7.56 -18.57
N LEU A 7 -6.10 -6.33 -18.06
CA LEU A 7 -4.99 -5.45 -18.39
C LEU A 7 -3.73 -6.22 -18.05
N SER A 8 -3.01 -6.63 -19.09
CA SER A 8 -1.77 -7.35 -18.93
C SER A 8 -0.77 -6.39 -18.32
N VAL A 9 -0.26 -6.72 -17.13
CA VAL A 9 0.78 -5.95 -16.45
C VAL A 9 1.99 -5.84 -17.37
N ALA A 10 2.46 -4.62 -17.62
CA ALA A 10 3.49 -4.38 -18.62
C ALA A 10 4.89 -4.81 -18.14
N ASP A 11 5.15 -4.67 -16.84
CA ASP A 11 6.36 -5.15 -16.16
C ASP A 11 5.97 -6.00 -14.95
N PRO A 12 5.73 -7.31 -15.15
CA PRO A 12 5.29 -8.20 -14.08
C PRO A 12 6.31 -8.34 -12.95
N GLU A 13 7.60 -8.19 -13.22
CA GLU A 13 8.66 -8.34 -12.21
C GLU A 13 8.61 -7.18 -11.22
N THR A 14 8.71 -5.94 -11.73
CA THR A 14 8.64 -4.73 -10.91
C THR A 14 7.28 -4.63 -10.20
N PHE A 15 6.19 -4.97 -10.90
CA PHE A 15 4.85 -4.95 -10.30
C PHE A 15 4.74 -5.92 -9.13
N ASN A 16 5.19 -7.16 -9.30
CA ASN A 16 5.11 -8.17 -8.25
C ASN A 16 6.03 -7.84 -7.07
N ALA A 17 7.20 -7.23 -7.31
CA ALA A 17 8.09 -6.76 -6.24
C ALA A 17 7.38 -5.71 -5.36
N VAL A 18 6.79 -4.68 -5.97
CA VAL A 18 6.05 -3.64 -5.24
C VAL A 18 4.84 -4.23 -4.52
N LYS A 19 4.06 -5.08 -5.19
CA LYS A 19 2.89 -5.76 -4.61
C LYS A 19 3.28 -6.62 -3.41
N ALA A 20 4.39 -7.35 -3.50
CA ALA A 20 4.90 -8.18 -2.41
C ALA A 20 5.33 -7.33 -1.21
N ALA A 21 5.98 -6.19 -1.42
CA ALA A 21 6.36 -5.27 -0.34
C ALA A 21 5.13 -4.69 0.40
N VAL A 22 4.08 -4.33 -0.35
CA VAL A 22 2.78 -3.96 0.22
C VAL A 22 2.21 -5.11 1.04
N ALA A 23 2.10 -6.31 0.46
CA ALA A 23 1.54 -7.48 1.14
C ALA A 23 2.31 -7.83 2.43
N ALA A 24 3.64 -7.76 2.39
CA ALA A 24 4.51 -8.02 3.54
C ALA A 24 4.26 -7.02 4.69
N SER A 25 3.98 -5.75 4.37
CA SER A 25 3.69 -4.72 5.36
C SER A 25 2.35 -4.93 6.06
N PHE A 26 1.38 -5.56 5.38
CA PHE A 26 0.07 -5.94 5.92
C PHE A 26 0.02 -7.37 6.48
N ALA A 27 1.12 -8.11 6.44
CA ALA A 27 1.16 -9.48 6.95
C ALA A 27 0.84 -9.55 8.45
N PRO A 28 0.24 -10.66 8.93
CA PRO A 28 0.05 -10.90 10.35
C PRO A 28 1.37 -10.73 11.12
N GLY A 29 1.34 -9.96 12.21
CA GLY A 29 2.53 -9.64 13.01
C GLY A 29 3.42 -8.52 12.47
N LYS A 30 3.17 -7.99 11.25
CA LYS A 30 3.90 -6.82 10.69
C LYS A 30 3.05 -5.56 10.61
N VAL A 31 1.75 -5.70 10.36
CA VAL A 31 0.82 -4.58 10.17
C VAL A 31 0.80 -3.58 11.33
N ALA A 32 0.93 -4.03 12.58
CA ALA A 32 0.95 -3.12 13.72
C ALA A 32 2.21 -2.23 13.76
N ASP A 33 3.37 -2.78 13.40
CA ASP A 33 4.62 -2.03 13.33
C ASP A 33 4.63 -1.07 12.14
N PHE A 34 4.04 -1.50 11.01
CA PHE A 34 3.80 -0.63 9.87
C PHE A 34 2.90 0.57 10.23
N LEU A 35 1.75 0.34 10.86
CA LEU A 35 0.87 1.44 11.30
C LEU A 35 1.57 2.39 12.28
N LYS A 36 2.38 1.84 13.19
CA LYS A 36 3.17 2.64 14.13
C LYS A 36 4.24 3.48 13.43
N SER A 37 4.84 2.99 12.35
CA SER A 37 5.82 3.77 11.57
C SER A 37 5.14 4.94 10.84
N VAL A 38 3.94 4.71 10.29
CA VAL A 38 3.11 5.76 9.67
C VAL A 38 2.71 6.82 10.71
N GLU A 39 2.25 6.40 11.89
CA GLU A 39 1.92 7.31 13.00
C GLU A 39 3.09 8.22 13.38
N ARG A 40 4.29 7.65 13.51
CA ARG A 40 5.52 8.42 13.79
C ARG A 40 5.88 9.39 12.68
N ALA A 41 5.57 9.05 11.43
CA ALA A 41 5.84 9.91 10.29
C ALA A 41 4.79 11.03 10.12
N GLY A 42 3.68 10.97 10.87
CA GLY A 42 2.78 12.11 11.08
C GLY A 42 1.79 12.39 9.95
N PHE A 43 1.47 11.39 9.12
CA PHE A 43 0.49 11.52 8.04
C PHE A 43 -0.53 10.37 8.07
N ARG A 44 -1.59 10.49 7.27
CA ARG A 44 -2.68 9.50 7.24
C ARG A 44 -2.25 8.27 6.45
N VAL A 45 -2.55 7.08 6.96
CA VAL A 45 -2.16 5.82 6.32
C VAL A 45 -2.80 5.61 4.94
N ARG A 46 -3.87 6.34 4.62
CA ARG A 46 -4.49 6.34 3.28
C ARG A 46 -3.69 7.11 2.22
N GLU A 47 -2.78 7.99 2.61
CA GLU A 47 -1.92 8.74 1.68
C GLU A 47 -0.78 7.84 1.19
N PHE A 48 -1.11 6.91 0.28
CA PHE A 48 -0.19 5.87 -0.20
C PHE A 48 1.12 6.45 -0.75
N GLU A 49 1.06 7.55 -1.46
CA GLU A 49 2.19 8.24 -2.05
C GLU A 49 3.13 8.81 -0.97
N ASP A 50 2.62 9.24 0.18
CA ASP A 50 3.45 9.62 1.33
C ASP A 50 4.10 8.41 1.98
N VAL A 51 3.38 7.28 2.09
CA VAL A 51 3.95 6.00 2.56
C VAL A 51 5.14 5.58 1.70
N LEU A 52 5.00 5.67 0.38
CA LEU A 52 6.07 5.39 -0.58
C LEU A 52 7.24 6.36 -0.42
N ARG A 53 6.98 7.68 -0.45
CA ARG A 53 8.03 8.71 -0.32
C ARG A 53 8.83 8.60 0.97
N LYS A 54 8.20 8.13 2.05
CA LYS A 54 8.82 7.94 3.36
C LYS A 54 9.53 6.59 3.49
N GLY A 55 9.50 5.75 2.45
CA GLY A 55 10.18 4.46 2.41
C GLY A 55 9.59 3.43 3.37
N LEU A 56 8.34 3.60 3.81
CA LEU A 56 7.74 2.76 4.86
C LEU A 56 7.39 1.35 4.36
N LEU A 57 7.37 1.14 3.05
CA LEU A 57 7.24 -0.17 2.39
C LEU A 57 8.59 -0.78 2.01
N GLY A 58 9.70 -0.08 2.27
CA GLY A 58 11.05 -0.41 1.82
C GLY A 58 11.64 0.69 0.94
N ALA A 59 12.95 0.92 1.06
CA ALA A 59 13.63 2.05 0.41
C ALA A 59 13.60 2.00 -1.13
N ALA A 60 13.63 0.80 -1.72
CA ALA A 60 13.61 0.62 -3.18
C ALA A 60 12.20 0.78 -3.80
N VAL A 61 11.15 0.55 -2.99
CA VAL A 61 9.77 0.39 -3.48
C VAL A 61 9.24 1.66 -4.15
N ALA A 62 9.61 2.84 -3.64
CA ALA A 62 9.20 4.10 -4.27
C ALA A 62 9.74 4.26 -5.69
N GLY A 63 11.00 3.84 -5.92
CA GLY A 63 11.63 3.87 -7.23
C GLY A 63 11.05 2.82 -8.17
N GLU A 64 10.81 1.61 -7.68
CA GLU A 64 10.15 0.52 -8.43
C GLU A 64 8.72 0.92 -8.84
N TYR A 65 7.92 1.45 -7.91
CA TYR A 65 6.57 1.93 -8.21
C TYR A 65 6.58 3.04 -9.28
N SER A 66 7.54 3.95 -9.21
CA SER A 66 7.65 5.06 -10.16
C SER A 66 8.02 4.62 -11.59
N ARG A 67 8.57 3.41 -11.77
CA ARG A 67 8.87 2.81 -13.09
C ARG A 67 7.64 2.17 -13.74
N LEU A 68 6.62 1.83 -12.95
CA LEU A 68 5.39 1.26 -13.47
C LEU A 68 4.63 2.29 -14.32
N ASN A 69 3.91 1.81 -15.33
CA ASN A 69 2.99 2.67 -16.07
C ASN A 69 1.81 3.11 -15.18
N PRO A 70 1.06 4.16 -15.55
CA PRO A 70 -0.04 4.67 -14.73
C PRO A 70 -1.14 3.64 -14.39
N SER A 71 -1.39 2.66 -15.28
CA SER A 71 -2.40 1.62 -15.04
C SER A 71 -1.93 0.64 -13.95
N ASP A 72 -0.69 0.19 -14.02
CA ASP A 72 -0.07 -0.71 -13.04
C ASP A 72 0.11 -0.01 -11.68
N GLN A 73 0.46 1.28 -11.68
CA GLN A 73 0.47 2.11 -10.47
C GLN A 73 -0.92 2.15 -9.80
N GLY A 74 -1.97 2.37 -10.60
CA GLY A 74 -3.36 2.35 -10.12
C GLY A 74 -3.73 1.03 -9.45
N GLN A 75 -3.39 -0.10 -10.06
CA GLN A 75 -3.65 -1.44 -9.52
C GLN A 75 -2.93 -1.67 -8.17
N ILE A 76 -1.68 -1.24 -8.03
CA ILE A 76 -0.95 -1.32 -6.75
C ILE A 76 -1.60 -0.44 -5.68
N ARG A 77 -1.99 0.79 -6.04
CA ARG A 77 -2.65 1.72 -5.11
C ARG A 77 -3.97 1.15 -4.61
N GLU A 78 -4.77 0.59 -5.50
CA GLU A 78 -6.01 -0.12 -5.16
C GLU A 78 -5.74 -1.32 -4.25
N PHE A 79 -4.72 -2.13 -4.56
CA PHE A 79 -4.32 -3.26 -3.72
C PHE A 79 -3.89 -2.81 -2.31
N TYR A 80 -3.15 -1.71 -2.19
CA TYR A 80 -2.77 -1.12 -0.91
C TYR A 80 -4.01 -0.69 -0.10
N LEU A 81 -4.93 0.05 -0.72
CA LEU A 81 -6.15 0.52 -0.05
C LEU A 81 -7.07 -0.64 0.36
N ALA A 82 -7.22 -1.66 -0.49
CA ALA A 82 -7.96 -2.87 -0.14
C ALA A 82 -7.30 -3.66 1.00
N SER A 83 -5.97 -3.70 1.05
CA SER A 83 -5.22 -4.32 2.16
C SER A 83 -5.43 -3.54 3.47
N LEU A 84 -5.44 -2.22 3.38
CA LEU A 84 -5.71 -1.32 4.51
C LEU A 84 -7.13 -1.50 5.08
N GLU A 85 -8.11 -1.75 4.22
CA GLU A 85 -9.49 -2.00 4.65
C GLU A 85 -9.65 -3.32 5.39
N LYS A 86 -8.85 -4.34 5.04
CA LYS A 86 -8.83 -5.67 5.67
C LYS A 86 -8.07 -5.73 6.99
N VAL A 87 -7.44 -4.63 7.44
CA VAL A 87 -6.78 -4.58 8.74
C VAL A 87 -7.79 -4.87 9.85
N ALA A 88 -7.39 -5.71 10.80
CA ALA A 88 -8.23 -6.15 11.91
C ALA A 88 -8.86 -4.95 12.66
N PRO A 89 -10.15 -5.01 13.04
CA PRO A 89 -10.86 -3.90 13.68
C PRO A 89 -10.16 -3.35 14.93
N GLU A 90 -9.52 -4.21 15.72
CA GLU A 90 -8.81 -3.84 16.94
C GLU A 90 -7.60 -2.94 16.65
N LEU A 91 -6.88 -3.22 15.55
CA LEU A 91 -5.78 -2.37 15.10
C LEU A 91 -6.29 -1.08 14.48
N ARG A 92 -7.37 -1.13 13.71
CA ARG A 92 -8.01 0.08 13.15
C ARG A 92 -8.50 1.01 14.25
N GLN A 93 -9.06 0.47 15.34
CA GLN A 93 -9.46 1.24 16.50
C GLN A 93 -8.25 1.81 17.25
N LYS A 94 -7.20 1.00 17.47
CA LYS A 94 -5.97 1.45 18.13
C LYS A 94 -5.30 2.61 17.39
N PHE A 95 -5.24 2.54 16.06
CA PHE A 95 -4.60 3.52 15.19
C PHE A 95 -5.62 4.42 14.47
N PHE A 96 -6.81 4.64 15.04
CA PHE A 96 -7.94 5.29 14.34
C PHE A 96 -7.61 6.67 13.75
N LYS A 97 -6.73 7.43 14.40
CA LYS A 97 -6.27 8.75 13.94
C LYS A 97 -5.58 8.70 12.56
N LEU A 98 -4.97 7.56 12.20
CA LEU A 98 -4.36 7.38 10.88
C LEU A 98 -5.41 7.22 9.78
N TYR A 99 -6.60 6.74 10.12
CA TYR A 99 -7.70 6.43 9.20
C TYR A 99 -8.73 7.56 9.06
N ALA A 100 -8.83 8.44 10.05
CA ALA A 100 -9.86 9.46 10.14
C ALA A 100 -9.65 10.61 9.15
N TYR A 101 -10.77 11.16 8.67
CA TYR A 101 -10.84 12.43 7.93
C TYR A 101 -11.42 13.48 8.89
N TYR A 102 -10.53 14.07 9.71
CA TYR A 102 -10.85 15.03 10.77
C TYR A 102 -11.55 14.45 12.01
#